data_AF-A0A2K4IHE8-F1
#
_entry.id   AF-A0A2K4IHE8-F1
#
_cell.length_a   1.000
_cell.length_b   1.000
_cell.length_c   1.000
_cell.angle_alpha   90.00
_cell.angle_beta   90.00
_cell.angle_gamma   90.00
#
_symmetry.space_group_name_H-M   'P 1'
#
loop_
_entity.id
_entity.type
_entity.pdbx_description
1 polymer ?
#
loop_
_entity_poly.entity_id
_entity_poly.type
_entity_poly.pdbx_seq_one_letter_code
_entity_poly.pdbx_strand_id
1 'polypeptide(L)'
;MSVSNGSSVNAASTSDNTQAGKISTHLKVDNIVPHKFGDFGGALSWPVPLSVAEQKLARAHISNYVESGIKPGFGILDYLNSDQPLSTESLQDPAAALEALITGARGQALGLVVQTHLNGISTDLSVSEYALAAVHWLLDPASMENTLRNQVAGFDLASEKHWGKCASVVFDDLRAHLIAESLISPAMAGLATYALLLRKAAVFLIKDIPDSVKYGTTAWFNLAVAAATIDAQSPGKLANMTFAQVMVSAQSAALLDPVVTRQAHASALVDWGVVNGVLERAADERYSNEKLDYAKTAFNQQLADRLETSTLLNSQIPSRKEIALAKLREKFGDNVPFEERVFELAAPLQTIAYSLFLGTGPVSKYSLLDMAMIGGPPLLPMENRRSTAKAAYRCSQCHSRIRRARHLQDRVR
;
A
#
# COMPACT_ATOMS: atom_id res chain seq x y z
N MET A 1 -58.84 21.45 -17.05
CA MET A 1 -57.41 21.58 -17.43
C MET A 1 -56.58 21.00 -16.31
N SER A 2 -56.19 19.74 -16.46
CA SER A 2 -55.28 19.06 -15.55
C SER A 2 -54.13 18.58 -16.42
N VAL A 3 -52.92 19.10 -16.18
CA VAL A 3 -51.70 18.61 -16.82
C VAL A 3 -50.63 18.45 -15.74
N SER A 4 -50.04 17.26 -15.77
CA SER A 4 -48.96 16.72 -14.97
C SER A 4 -47.69 17.56 -14.97
N ASN A 5 -46.86 17.39 -13.94
CA ASN A 5 -45.45 17.08 -14.16
C ASN A 5 -44.84 16.35 -12.96
N GLY A 6 -44.22 15.21 -13.23
CA GLY A 6 -43.46 14.43 -12.28
C GLY A 6 -42.01 14.91 -12.19
N SER A 7 -41.32 14.45 -11.14
CA SER A 7 -39.87 14.37 -11.11
C SER A 7 -39.49 13.19 -10.21
N SER A 8 -38.97 12.15 -10.85
CA SER A 8 -38.41 10.95 -10.26
C SER A 8 -37.11 11.29 -9.53
N VAL A 9 -37.06 11.01 -8.22
CA VAL A 9 -35.80 10.93 -7.48
C VAL A 9 -35.42 9.46 -7.43
N ASN A 10 -34.34 9.10 -8.15
CA ASN A 10 -33.80 7.76 -8.19
C ASN A 10 -33.34 7.31 -6.80
N ALA A 11 -33.92 6.23 -6.32
CA ALA A 11 -33.45 5.46 -5.17
C ALA A 11 -32.21 4.66 -5.57
N ALA A 12 -31.05 5.04 -5.06
CA ALA A 12 -29.83 4.25 -5.11
C ALA A 12 -29.19 4.25 -3.70
N SER A 13 -29.73 3.44 -2.78
CA SER A 13 -29.13 3.28 -1.44
C SER A 13 -29.65 2.07 -0.66
N THR A 14 -29.66 0.87 -1.25
CA THR A 14 -30.01 -0.37 -0.50
C THR A 14 -29.25 -1.64 -0.95
N SER A 15 -28.51 -1.64 -2.06
CA SER A 15 -27.78 -2.83 -2.54
C SER A 15 -26.46 -3.09 -1.81
N ASP A 16 -25.73 -2.04 -1.42
CA ASP A 16 -24.35 -2.17 -0.91
C ASP A 16 -24.27 -2.83 0.47
N ASN A 17 -25.22 -2.55 1.37
CA ASN A 17 -25.23 -3.12 2.72
C ASN A 17 -25.46 -4.65 2.72
N THR A 18 -26.21 -5.17 1.73
CA THR A 18 -26.48 -6.61 1.63
C THR A 18 -25.26 -7.36 1.10
N GLN A 19 -24.48 -6.74 0.20
CA GLN A 19 -23.28 -7.34 -0.37
C GLN A 19 -22.10 -7.30 0.60
N ALA A 20 -21.90 -6.18 1.31
CA ALA A 20 -20.91 -6.07 2.38
C ALA A 20 -21.16 -7.10 3.50
N GLY A 21 -22.41 -7.27 3.95
CA GLY A 21 -22.77 -8.28 4.95
C GLY A 21 -22.50 -9.72 4.50
N LYS A 22 -22.71 -10.04 3.22
CA LYS A 22 -22.37 -11.34 2.63
C LYS A 22 -20.85 -11.58 2.54
N ILE A 23 -20.07 -10.54 2.26
CA ILE A 23 -18.60 -10.63 2.19
C ILE A 23 -18.02 -10.78 3.61
N SER A 24 -18.50 -10.02 4.59
CA SER A 24 -18.07 -10.12 5.99
C SER A 24 -18.35 -11.49 6.60
N THR A 25 -19.52 -12.08 6.30
CA THR A 25 -19.88 -13.44 6.75
C THR A 25 -19.02 -14.51 6.07
N HIS A 26 -18.74 -14.39 4.77
CA HIS A 26 -17.81 -15.28 4.07
C HIS A 26 -16.39 -15.20 4.64
N LEU A 27 -15.94 -13.99 5.00
CA LEU A 27 -14.66 -13.74 5.66
C LEU A 27 -14.67 -14.01 7.18
N LYS A 28 -15.80 -14.45 7.74
CA LYS A 28 -16.01 -14.77 9.16
C LYS A 28 -15.59 -13.66 10.14
N VAL A 29 -15.75 -12.40 9.73
CA VAL A 29 -15.30 -11.21 10.49
C VAL A 29 -15.95 -11.15 11.88
N ASP A 30 -17.23 -11.50 11.99
CA ASP A 30 -18.00 -11.41 13.24
C ASP A 30 -17.52 -12.39 14.33
N ASN A 31 -16.79 -13.44 13.92
CA ASN A 31 -16.26 -14.44 14.85
C ASN A 31 -14.86 -14.07 15.37
N ILE A 32 -14.28 -12.97 14.88
CA ILE A 32 -12.95 -12.53 15.29
C ILE A 32 -13.09 -11.70 16.56
N VAL A 33 -12.67 -12.30 17.67
CA VAL A 33 -12.61 -11.67 18.97
C VAL A 33 -11.16 -11.40 19.37
N PRO A 34 -10.89 -10.32 20.13
CA PRO A 34 -9.58 -10.14 20.74
C PRO A 34 -9.31 -11.26 21.75
N HIS A 35 -8.04 -11.40 22.11
CA HIS A 35 -7.63 -12.28 23.19
C HIS A 35 -8.30 -11.88 24.51
N LYS A 36 -8.40 -12.78 25.50
CA LYS A 36 -8.97 -12.44 26.82
C LYS A 36 -8.20 -11.33 27.56
N PHE A 37 -6.93 -11.13 27.20
CA PHE A 37 -6.08 -10.05 27.69
C PHE A 37 -6.05 -8.82 26.75
N GLY A 38 -6.98 -8.74 25.78
CA GLY A 38 -7.08 -7.63 24.84
C GLY A 38 -5.80 -7.44 24.02
N ASP A 39 -5.22 -6.26 24.14
CA ASP A 39 -3.95 -5.83 23.54
C ASP A 39 -2.69 -6.25 24.32
N PHE A 40 -2.87 -7.02 25.40
CA PHE A 40 -1.79 -7.40 26.33
C PHE A 40 -1.11 -6.20 27.01
N GLY A 41 -1.76 -5.04 27.09
CA GLY A 41 -1.25 -3.89 27.85
C GLY A 41 -1.52 -3.99 29.36
N GLY A 42 -2.49 -4.80 29.77
CA GLY A 42 -2.84 -5.00 31.17
C GLY A 42 -3.30 -3.70 31.83
N ALA A 43 -2.76 -3.39 33.01
CA ALA A 43 -3.10 -2.17 33.75
C ALA A 43 -2.77 -0.85 33.00
N LEU A 44 -1.95 -0.91 31.94
CA LEU A 44 -1.69 0.24 31.06
C LEU A 44 -2.84 0.52 30.08
N SER A 45 -3.71 -0.46 29.85
CA SER A 45 -4.84 -0.38 28.91
C SER A 45 -6.19 -0.28 29.63
N TRP A 46 -6.17 -0.03 30.95
CA TRP A 46 -7.40 0.27 31.70
C TRP A 46 -8.04 1.58 31.23
N PRO A 47 -9.38 1.73 31.40
CA PRO A 47 -10.08 2.97 31.06
C PRO A 47 -9.50 4.21 31.74
N VAL A 48 -9.02 4.03 32.98
CA VAL A 48 -8.20 4.99 33.70
C VAL A 48 -6.84 4.33 33.95
N PRO A 49 -5.84 4.61 33.09
CA PRO A 49 -4.52 4.00 33.24
C PRO A 49 -3.80 4.57 34.47
N LEU A 50 -2.82 3.82 34.97
CA LEU A 50 -1.95 4.26 36.05
C LEU A 50 -1.25 5.57 35.70
N SER A 51 -1.15 6.48 36.66
CA SER A 51 -0.42 7.74 36.48
C SER A 51 1.06 7.48 36.18
N VAL A 52 1.73 8.40 35.48
CA VAL A 52 3.16 8.29 35.19
C VAL A 52 3.98 8.13 36.48
N ALA A 53 3.56 8.75 37.58
CA ALA A 53 4.20 8.61 38.89
C ALA A 53 4.09 7.18 39.43
N GLU A 54 2.89 6.59 39.40
CA GLU A 54 2.67 5.19 39.83
C GLU A 54 3.43 4.21 38.94
N GLN A 55 3.45 4.42 37.63
CA GLN A 55 4.23 3.60 36.69
C GLN A 55 5.73 3.63 37.02
N LYS A 56 6.30 4.82 37.27
CA LYS A 56 7.71 4.96 37.63
C LYS A 56 8.03 4.31 38.99
N LEU A 57 7.17 4.48 39.98
CA LEU A 57 7.33 3.85 41.30
C LEU A 57 7.27 2.33 41.19
N ALA A 58 6.26 1.79 40.51
CA ALA A 58 6.12 0.35 40.30
C ALA A 58 7.29 -0.23 39.52
N ARG A 59 7.74 0.44 38.44
CA ARG A 59 8.91 0.02 37.66
C ARG A 59 10.16 -0.06 38.53
N ALA A 60 10.44 0.95 39.35
CA ALA A 60 11.61 0.96 40.23
C ALA A 60 11.56 -0.22 41.22
N HIS A 61 10.37 -0.50 41.79
CA HIS A 61 10.17 -1.62 42.69
C HIS A 61 10.41 -2.97 42.01
N ILE A 62 9.81 -3.21 40.83
CA ILE A 62 10.00 -4.47 40.11
C ILE A 62 11.40 -4.65 39.56
N SER A 63 12.10 -3.57 39.19
CA SER A 63 13.47 -3.65 38.68
C SER A 63 14.37 -4.31 39.72
N ASN A 64 14.27 -3.88 40.99
CA ASN A 64 14.99 -4.49 42.11
C ASN A 64 14.55 -5.93 42.37
N TYR A 65 13.26 -6.24 42.20
CA TYR A 65 12.72 -7.59 42.40
C TYR A 65 13.30 -8.59 41.38
N VAL A 66 13.44 -8.18 40.11
CA VAL A 66 13.94 -9.07 39.04
C VAL A 66 15.45 -8.99 38.82
N GLU A 67 16.15 -8.01 39.41
CA GLU A 67 17.58 -7.73 39.18
C GLU A 67 18.47 -8.96 39.39
N SER A 68 18.22 -9.75 40.42
CA SER A 68 18.99 -10.97 40.71
C SER A 68 18.68 -12.15 39.78
N GLY A 69 17.54 -12.11 39.08
CA GLY A 69 17.06 -13.19 38.22
C GLY A 69 17.36 -12.98 36.74
N ILE A 70 17.65 -11.74 36.32
CA ILE A 70 17.95 -11.40 34.93
C ILE A 70 19.47 -11.45 34.70
N LYS A 71 19.91 -12.37 33.84
CA LYS A 71 21.31 -12.47 33.41
C LYS A 71 21.64 -11.34 32.42
N PRO A 72 22.92 -10.93 32.28
CA PRO A 72 23.32 -10.01 31.22
C PRO A 72 22.88 -10.52 29.84
N GLY A 73 22.24 -9.66 29.04
CA GLY A 73 21.69 -9.99 27.72
C GLY A 73 20.36 -10.75 27.73
N PHE A 74 19.74 -10.92 28.90
CA PHE A 74 18.40 -11.48 29.07
C PHE A 74 17.47 -10.35 29.51
N GLY A 75 16.19 -10.43 29.16
CA GLY A 75 15.17 -9.46 29.54
C GLY A 75 14.07 -10.06 30.41
N ILE A 76 13.00 -9.28 30.59
CA ILE A 76 11.87 -9.70 31.43
C ILE A 76 11.19 -10.97 30.92
N LEU A 77 10.99 -11.13 29.61
CA LEU A 77 10.35 -12.36 29.10
C LEU A 77 11.25 -13.59 29.29
N ASP A 78 12.58 -13.41 29.25
CA ASP A 78 13.50 -14.50 29.56
C ASP A 78 13.44 -14.90 31.04
N TYR A 79 13.32 -13.90 31.94
CA TYR A 79 13.09 -14.14 33.36
C TYR A 79 11.78 -14.91 33.59
N LEU A 80 10.69 -14.52 32.93
CA LEU A 80 9.41 -15.22 33.06
C LEU A 80 9.49 -16.66 32.53
N ASN A 81 10.29 -16.89 31.48
CA ASN A 81 10.43 -18.18 30.82
C ASN A 81 11.36 -19.16 31.55
N SER A 82 12.13 -18.76 32.56
CA SER A 82 13.24 -19.59 33.01
C SER A 82 12.85 -20.79 33.89
N ASP A 83 11.67 -20.80 34.51
CA ASP A 83 11.22 -21.93 35.34
C ASP A 83 10.61 -23.05 34.49
N GLN A 84 9.80 -22.68 33.50
CA GLN A 84 9.18 -23.60 32.56
C GLN A 84 9.38 -23.05 31.15
N PRO A 85 10.52 -23.37 30.51
CA PRO A 85 10.82 -22.85 29.18
C PRO A 85 9.78 -23.29 28.14
N LEU A 86 9.28 -22.31 27.39
CA LEU A 86 8.43 -22.55 26.23
C LEU A 86 9.19 -23.30 25.14
N SER A 87 8.50 -24.20 24.44
CA SER A 87 9.06 -24.88 23.28
C SER A 87 9.07 -23.95 22.06
N THR A 88 9.89 -24.28 21.07
CA THR A 88 9.95 -23.53 19.80
C THR A 88 8.61 -23.51 19.08
N GLU A 89 7.82 -24.58 19.21
CA GLU A 89 6.47 -24.69 18.66
C GLU A 89 5.50 -23.74 19.37
N SER A 90 5.57 -23.64 20.70
CA SER A 90 4.75 -22.70 21.47
C SER A 90 5.01 -21.24 21.08
N LEU A 91 6.26 -20.90 20.72
CA LEU A 91 6.61 -19.54 20.28
C LEU A 91 6.05 -19.17 18.90
N GLN A 92 5.52 -20.12 18.13
CA GLN A 92 4.84 -19.85 16.84
C GLN A 92 3.45 -19.22 17.04
N ASP A 93 2.88 -19.31 18.24
CA ASP A 93 1.68 -18.58 18.65
C ASP A 93 2.07 -17.55 19.73
N PRO A 94 2.46 -16.32 19.33
CA PRO A 94 2.91 -15.30 20.27
C PRO A 94 1.88 -14.93 21.34
N ALA A 95 0.58 -14.99 21.02
CA ALA A 95 -0.47 -14.67 21.98
C ALA A 95 -0.57 -15.74 23.07
N ALA A 96 -0.59 -17.01 22.67
CA ALA A 96 -0.60 -18.13 23.61
C ALA A 96 0.70 -18.21 24.43
N ALA A 97 1.85 -17.93 23.82
CA ALA A 97 3.13 -17.86 24.50
C ALA A 97 3.16 -16.76 25.57
N LEU A 98 2.70 -15.54 25.25
CA LEU A 98 2.58 -14.46 26.24
C LEU A 98 1.61 -14.84 27.36
N GLU A 99 0.45 -15.41 27.04
CA GLU A 99 -0.48 -15.90 28.07
C GLU A 99 0.21 -16.90 29.02
N ALA A 100 0.92 -17.88 28.48
CA ALA A 100 1.61 -18.90 29.27
C ALA A 100 2.66 -18.28 30.22
N LEU A 101 3.43 -17.28 29.75
CA LEU A 101 4.41 -16.59 30.60
C LEU A 101 3.75 -15.77 31.71
N ILE A 102 2.62 -15.12 31.42
CA ILE A 102 1.91 -14.26 32.38
C ILE A 102 1.15 -15.08 33.42
N THR A 103 0.55 -16.18 33.01
CA THR A 103 -0.20 -17.10 33.89
C THR A 103 0.70 -18.08 34.63
N GLY A 104 1.95 -18.24 34.20
CA GLY A 104 2.96 -19.03 34.90
C GLY A 104 3.38 -18.44 36.25
N ALA A 105 4.10 -19.24 37.04
CA ALA A 105 4.45 -18.90 38.43
C ALA A 105 5.16 -17.55 38.57
N ARG A 106 6.14 -17.25 37.72
CA ARG A 106 6.85 -15.96 37.73
C ARG A 106 6.01 -14.79 37.27
N GLY A 107 5.15 -14.99 36.27
CA GLY A 107 4.23 -13.95 35.80
C GLY A 107 3.26 -13.55 36.89
N GLN A 108 2.65 -14.53 37.56
CA GLN A 108 1.74 -14.29 38.68
C GLN A 108 2.47 -13.67 39.88
N ALA A 109 3.68 -14.14 40.21
CA ALA A 109 4.47 -13.53 41.27
C ALA A 109 4.82 -12.05 40.97
N LEU A 110 5.24 -11.75 39.74
CA LEU A 110 5.52 -10.38 39.29
C LEU A 110 4.27 -9.48 39.40
N GLY A 111 3.13 -9.97 38.93
CA GLY A 111 1.85 -9.25 39.03
C GLY A 111 1.44 -8.97 40.48
N LEU A 112 1.60 -9.96 41.36
CA LEU A 112 1.24 -9.84 42.77
C LEU A 112 2.14 -8.83 43.50
N VAL A 113 3.44 -8.79 43.16
CA VAL A 113 4.39 -7.79 43.69
C VAL A 113 3.92 -6.38 43.34
N VAL A 114 3.57 -6.14 42.08
CA VAL A 114 3.08 -4.82 41.63
C VAL A 114 1.75 -4.48 42.28
N GLN A 115 0.79 -5.40 42.26
CA GLN A 115 -0.53 -5.18 42.86
C GLN A 115 -0.41 -4.83 44.34
N THR A 116 0.41 -5.55 45.08
CA THR A 116 0.63 -5.28 46.51
C THR A 116 1.31 -3.94 46.72
N HIS A 117 2.33 -3.61 45.92
CA HIS A 117 3.05 -2.35 46.02
C HIS A 117 2.14 -1.13 45.76
N LEU A 118 1.23 -1.24 44.80
CA LEU A 118 0.29 -0.18 44.43
C LEU A 118 -1.02 -0.21 45.23
N ASN A 119 -1.18 -1.14 46.18
CA ASN A 119 -2.46 -1.40 46.87
C ASN A 119 -3.64 -1.57 45.88
N GLY A 120 -3.38 -2.28 44.79
CA GLY A 120 -4.35 -2.51 43.72
C GLY A 120 -5.52 -3.41 44.15
N ILE A 121 -6.69 -3.13 43.61
CA ILE A 121 -7.90 -3.93 43.85
C ILE A 121 -7.71 -5.33 43.27
N SER A 122 -7.97 -6.35 44.09
CA SER A 122 -7.92 -7.75 43.65
C SER A 122 -9.17 -8.14 42.87
N THR A 123 -8.96 -8.61 41.65
CA THR A 123 -9.95 -9.22 40.75
C THR A 123 -9.37 -10.50 40.16
N ASP A 124 -10.19 -11.30 39.47
CA ASP A 124 -9.76 -12.55 38.83
C ASP A 124 -8.63 -12.35 37.78
N LEU A 125 -8.50 -11.14 37.22
CA LEU A 125 -7.50 -10.81 36.20
C LEU A 125 -6.42 -9.83 36.68
N SER A 126 -6.65 -9.11 37.78
CA SER A 126 -5.79 -8.02 38.28
C SER A 126 -4.30 -8.37 38.31
N VAL A 127 -3.94 -9.53 38.87
CA VAL A 127 -2.55 -10.00 38.93
C VAL A 127 -1.94 -10.12 37.52
N SER A 128 -2.67 -10.70 36.57
CA SER A 128 -2.22 -10.84 35.18
C SER A 128 -2.11 -9.49 34.48
N GLU A 129 -3.05 -8.56 34.74
CA GLU A 129 -3.03 -7.21 34.20
C GLU A 129 -1.83 -6.39 34.71
N TYR A 130 -1.50 -6.51 36.00
CA TYR A 130 -0.30 -5.89 36.57
C TYR A 130 0.99 -6.54 36.05
N ALA A 131 1.00 -7.86 35.85
CA ALA A 131 2.15 -8.56 35.25
C ALA A 131 2.40 -8.10 33.81
N LEU A 132 1.35 -7.94 33.00
CA LEU A 132 1.44 -7.40 31.65
C LEU A 132 1.97 -5.96 31.63
N ALA A 133 1.45 -5.10 32.51
CA ALA A 133 1.97 -3.74 32.65
C ALA A 133 3.46 -3.71 33.04
N ALA A 134 3.87 -4.60 33.95
CA ALA A 134 5.26 -4.75 34.38
C ALA A 134 6.19 -5.16 33.22
N VAL A 135 5.76 -6.09 32.37
CA VAL A 135 6.49 -6.48 31.16
C VAL A 135 6.72 -5.26 30.26
N HIS A 136 5.67 -4.46 30.00
CA HIS A 136 5.80 -3.25 29.18
C HIS A 136 6.69 -2.19 29.81
N TRP A 137 6.58 -1.98 31.13
CA TRP A 137 7.46 -1.03 31.81
C TRP A 137 8.92 -1.44 31.68
N LEU A 138 9.25 -2.72 31.80
CA LEU A 138 10.63 -3.19 31.71
C LEU A 138 11.15 -3.21 30.27
N LEU A 139 10.32 -3.56 29.28
CA LEU A 139 10.69 -3.57 27.86
C LEU A 139 10.80 -2.15 27.26
N ASP A 140 9.93 -1.24 27.66
CA ASP A 140 9.86 0.12 27.10
C ASP A 140 9.76 1.20 28.21
N PRO A 141 10.86 1.44 28.94
CA PRO A 141 10.95 2.54 29.90
C PRO A 141 10.49 3.87 29.34
N ALA A 142 10.94 4.14 28.11
CA ALA A 142 10.82 5.43 27.46
C ALA A 142 9.35 5.79 27.26
N SER A 143 8.47 4.80 27.06
CA SER A 143 7.03 5.04 26.87
C SER A 143 6.31 5.74 28.03
N MET A 144 6.91 5.82 29.23
CA MET A 144 6.34 6.59 30.34
C MET A 144 6.57 8.10 30.23
N GLU A 145 7.61 8.51 29.50
CA GLU A 145 8.00 9.92 29.32
C GLU A 145 7.79 10.39 27.88
N ASN A 146 7.84 9.45 26.94
CA ASN A 146 7.76 9.69 25.53
C ASN A 146 6.33 9.52 25.01
N THR A 147 5.79 10.59 24.44
CA THR A 147 4.46 10.62 23.85
C THR A 147 4.47 10.49 22.32
N LEU A 148 5.63 10.25 21.70
CA LEU A 148 5.75 10.12 20.25
C LEU A 148 4.98 8.90 19.77
N ARG A 149 4.13 9.10 18.75
CA ARG A 149 3.17 8.12 18.24
C ARG A 149 3.86 6.90 17.65
N ASN A 150 4.98 7.12 16.98
CA ASN A 150 5.66 6.10 16.18
C ASN A 150 6.91 5.52 16.87
N GLN A 151 7.11 5.76 18.17
CA GLN A 151 8.27 5.27 18.90
C GLN A 151 7.91 4.19 19.92
N VAL A 152 8.70 3.12 19.93
CA VAL A 152 8.52 1.95 20.81
C VAL A 152 9.87 1.44 21.27
N ALA A 153 10.11 1.34 22.58
CA ALA A 153 11.39 0.91 23.16
C ALA A 153 12.61 1.65 22.57
N GLY A 154 12.47 2.95 22.34
CA GLY A 154 13.49 3.80 21.72
C GLY A 154 13.58 3.68 20.19
N PHE A 155 12.89 2.73 19.56
CA PHE A 155 12.90 2.49 18.12
C PHE A 155 11.82 3.30 17.39
N ASP A 156 12.19 3.97 16.30
CA ASP A 156 11.28 4.74 15.46
C ASP A 156 10.71 3.89 14.31
N LEU A 157 9.44 3.50 14.46
CA LEU A 157 8.68 2.74 13.47
C LEU A 157 8.51 3.51 12.15
N ALA A 158 8.50 4.85 12.20
CA ALA A 158 8.28 5.74 11.05
C ALA A 158 9.57 6.29 10.44
N SER A 159 10.73 5.78 10.85
CA SER A 159 12.04 6.24 10.36
C SER A 159 12.19 6.11 8.85
N GLU A 160 13.02 6.98 8.26
CA GLU A 160 13.21 7.06 6.80
C GLU A 160 13.63 5.73 6.16
N LYS A 161 14.36 4.89 6.90
CA LYS A 161 14.77 3.54 6.47
C LYS A 161 13.59 2.61 6.17
N HIS A 162 12.42 2.86 6.78
CA HIS A 162 11.23 2.04 6.58
C HIS A 162 10.31 2.57 5.47
N TRP A 163 10.59 3.75 4.90
CA TRP A 163 9.76 4.30 3.83
C TRP A 163 9.78 3.36 2.62
N GLY A 164 8.60 3.01 2.12
CA GLY A 164 8.48 2.05 1.02
C GLY A 164 8.80 0.59 1.40
N LYS A 165 8.91 0.25 2.69
CA LYS A 165 9.09 -1.13 3.17
C LYS A 165 7.76 -1.77 3.59
N CYS A 166 7.73 -3.09 3.59
CA CYS A 166 6.59 -3.88 4.09
C CYS A 166 6.58 -3.91 5.62
N ALA A 167 5.43 -4.20 6.23
CA ALA A 167 5.29 -4.31 7.68
C ALA A 167 6.26 -5.33 8.32
N SER A 168 6.49 -6.45 7.64
CA SER A 168 7.41 -7.51 8.08
C SER A 168 8.84 -7.01 8.26
N VAL A 169 9.30 -6.10 7.40
CA VAL A 169 10.64 -5.51 7.52
C VAL A 169 10.75 -4.66 8.78
N VAL A 170 9.72 -3.88 9.10
CA VAL A 170 9.69 -3.05 10.32
C VAL A 170 9.67 -3.93 11.57
N PHE A 171 8.91 -5.05 11.53
CA PHE A 171 8.90 -6.05 12.59
C PHE A 171 10.29 -6.65 12.81
N ASP A 172 10.95 -7.11 11.73
CA ASP A 172 12.28 -7.73 11.81
C ASP A 172 13.35 -6.74 12.31
N ASP A 173 13.29 -5.48 11.88
CA ASP A 173 14.19 -4.42 12.33
C ASP A 173 13.99 -4.07 13.81
N LEU A 174 12.74 -4.01 14.29
CA LEU A 174 12.45 -3.82 15.72
C LEU A 174 12.99 -5.00 16.52
N ARG A 175 12.78 -6.23 16.05
CA ARG A 175 13.34 -7.42 16.69
C ARG A 175 14.86 -7.36 16.80
N ALA A 176 15.54 -6.97 15.72
CA ALA A 176 16.99 -6.82 15.70
C ALA A 176 17.45 -5.70 16.67
N HIS A 177 16.72 -4.59 16.74
CA HIS A 177 16.98 -3.50 17.68
C HIS A 177 16.93 -3.97 19.15
N LEU A 178 15.90 -4.72 19.53
CA LEU A 178 15.78 -5.23 20.92
C LEU A 178 16.94 -6.15 21.32
N ILE A 179 17.48 -6.92 20.37
CA ILE A 179 18.66 -7.77 20.59
C ILE A 179 19.92 -6.91 20.70
N ALA A 180 20.10 -5.94 19.80
CA ALA A 180 21.27 -5.07 19.77
C ALA A 180 21.41 -4.23 21.06
N GLU A 181 20.29 -3.73 21.58
CA GLU A 181 20.22 -2.99 22.84
C GLU A 181 20.29 -3.90 24.08
N SER A 182 20.47 -5.21 23.90
CA SER A 182 20.53 -6.22 24.99
C SER A 182 19.30 -6.18 25.92
N LEU A 183 18.14 -5.77 25.39
CA LEU A 183 16.89 -5.70 26.15
C LEU A 183 16.23 -7.07 26.31
N ILE A 184 16.54 -8.01 25.42
CA ILE A 184 15.96 -9.35 25.38
C ILE A 184 16.90 -10.33 24.68
N SER A 185 16.82 -11.62 25.03
CA SER A 185 17.55 -12.65 24.31
C SER A 185 17.04 -12.84 22.87
N PRO A 186 17.87 -13.35 21.94
CA PRO A 186 17.43 -13.67 20.58
C PRO A 186 16.25 -14.64 20.52
N ALA A 187 16.14 -15.56 21.48
CA ALA A 187 15.05 -16.53 21.54
C ALA A 187 13.69 -15.87 21.85
N MET A 188 13.69 -14.82 22.68
CA MET A 188 12.47 -14.11 23.09
C MET A 188 12.20 -12.82 22.31
N ALA A 189 13.14 -12.39 21.45
CA ALA A 189 13.03 -11.14 20.72
C ALA A 189 11.76 -11.04 19.84
N GLY A 190 11.37 -12.14 19.18
CA GLY A 190 10.13 -12.19 18.40
C GLY A 190 8.88 -11.96 19.26
N LEU A 191 8.85 -12.58 20.44
CA LEU A 191 7.74 -12.45 21.39
C LEU A 191 7.67 -11.04 21.99
N ALA A 192 8.82 -10.45 22.33
CA ALA A 192 8.91 -9.08 22.81
C ALA A 192 8.47 -8.06 21.75
N THR A 193 8.88 -8.26 20.50
CA THR A 193 8.46 -7.44 19.35
C THR A 193 6.94 -7.50 19.17
N TYR A 194 6.37 -8.71 19.23
CA TYR A 194 4.93 -8.92 19.17
C TYR A 194 4.21 -8.18 20.31
N ALA A 195 4.64 -8.35 21.56
CA ALA A 195 4.03 -7.70 22.72
C ALA A 195 4.01 -6.17 22.58
N LEU A 196 5.16 -5.60 22.22
CA LEU A 196 5.32 -4.15 22.06
C LEU A 196 4.44 -3.59 20.94
N LEU A 197 4.42 -4.24 19.77
CA LEU A 197 3.59 -3.82 18.65
C LEU A 197 2.11 -4.02 18.92
N LEU A 198 1.70 -5.08 19.63
CA LEU A 198 0.30 -5.33 19.92
C LEU A 198 -0.33 -4.20 20.73
N ARG A 199 0.41 -3.63 21.68
CA ARG A 199 -0.06 -2.49 22.49
C ARG A 199 0.05 -1.15 21.77
N LYS A 200 1.08 -0.94 20.94
CA LYS A 200 1.41 0.40 20.41
C LYS A 200 1.11 0.61 18.94
N ALA A 201 1.21 -0.43 18.12
CA ALA A 201 1.11 -0.33 16.68
C ALA A 201 0.64 -1.65 16.04
N ALA A 202 -0.54 -2.13 16.45
CA ALA A 202 -1.08 -3.43 16.04
C ALA A 202 -1.30 -3.58 14.52
N VAL A 203 -1.28 -2.46 13.76
CA VAL A 203 -1.26 -2.46 12.29
C VAL A 203 -0.12 -3.31 11.71
N PHE A 204 1.03 -3.38 12.37
CA PHE A 204 2.17 -4.20 11.93
C PHE A 204 1.99 -5.71 12.18
N LEU A 205 0.93 -6.10 12.91
CA LEU A 205 0.61 -7.49 13.24
C LEU A 205 -0.55 -8.07 12.41
N ILE A 206 -1.13 -7.26 11.51
CA ILE A 206 -2.19 -7.72 10.61
C ILE A 206 -1.64 -8.81 9.68
N LYS A 207 -2.40 -9.89 9.52
CA LYS A 207 -1.99 -11.04 8.72
C LYS A 207 -2.20 -10.76 7.23
N ASP A 208 -1.38 -11.39 6.38
CA ASP A 208 -1.54 -11.38 4.92
C ASP A 208 -1.61 -9.98 4.28
N ILE A 209 -0.81 -9.02 4.78
CA ILE A 209 -0.65 -7.71 4.13
C ILE A 209 0.04 -7.92 2.77
N PRO A 210 -0.55 -7.49 1.65
CA PRO A 210 0.09 -7.62 0.34
C PRO A 210 1.38 -6.80 0.23
N ASP A 211 2.37 -7.29 -0.51
CA ASP A 211 3.66 -6.61 -0.72
C ASP A 211 3.56 -5.22 -1.38
N SER A 212 2.42 -4.92 -2.02
CA SER A 212 2.12 -3.61 -2.58
C SER A 212 1.77 -2.57 -1.51
N VAL A 213 1.38 -3.00 -0.31
CA VAL A 213 1.01 -2.14 0.82
C VAL A 213 2.24 -1.81 1.64
N LYS A 214 2.95 -0.76 1.21
CA LYS A 214 4.24 -0.34 1.79
C LYS A 214 4.09 0.94 2.61
N TYR A 215 4.88 1.05 3.68
CA TYR A 215 4.86 2.22 4.57
C TYR A 215 4.98 3.54 3.79
N GLY A 216 4.07 4.48 4.09
CA GLY A 216 4.00 5.80 3.44
C GLY A 216 3.29 5.84 2.07
N THR A 217 2.87 4.70 1.53
CA THR A 217 1.98 4.68 0.35
C THR A 217 0.55 5.01 0.73
N THR A 218 -0.27 5.39 -0.25
CA THR A 218 -1.72 5.58 -0.08
C THR A 218 -2.43 4.31 0.39
N ALA A 219 -1.97 3.13 -0.06
CA ALA A 219 -2.51 1.86 0.39
C ALA A 219 -2.25 1.63 1.89
N TRP A 220 -1.04 1.97 2.34
CA TRP A 220 -0.69 1.95 3.76
C TRP A 220 -1.49 2.97 4.57
N PHE A 221 -1.68 4.19 4.04
CA PHE A 221 -2.55 5.19 4.67
C PHE A 221 -3.95 4.63 4.94
N ASN A 222 -4.59 4.02 3.92
CA ASN A 222 -5.93 3.44 4.08
C ASN A 222 -5.95 2.30 5.12
N LEU A 223 -4.92 1.43 5.11
CA LEU A 223 -4.77 0.37 6.09
C LEU A 223 -4.61 0.93 7.51
N ALA A 224 -3.75 1.95 7.68
CA ALA A 224 -3.47 2.56 8.98
C ALA A 224 -4.73 3.21 9.58
N VAL A 225 -5.54 3.88 8.76
CA VAL A 225 -6.84 4.43 9.19
C VAL A 225 -7.79 3.32 9.61
N ALA A 226 -7.98 2.31 8.77
CA ALA A 226 -8.88 1.19 9.07
C ALA A 226 -8.46 0.47 10.35
N ALA A 227 -7.16 0.17 10.47
CA ALA A 227 -6.57 -0.48 11.62
C ALA A 227 -6.81 0.34 12.91
N ALA A 228 -6.41 1.62 12.92
CA ALA A 228 -6.57 2.46 14.10
C ALA A 228 -8.03 2.61 14.55
N THR A 229 -8.98 2.73 13.60
CA THR A 229 -10.41 2.78 13.95
C THR A 229 -10.91 1.48 14.57
N ILE A 230 -10.53 0.33 14.02
CA ILE A 230 -10.95 -0.98 14.54
C ILE A 230 -10.32 -1.26 15.90
N ASP A 231 -9.03 -0.97 16.06
CA ASP A 231 -8.29 -1.23 17.29
C ASP A 231 -8.79 -0.37 18.46
N ALA A 232 -9.15 0.89 18.20
CA ALA A 232 -9.76 1.75 19.22
C ALA A 232 -11.10 1.20 19.74
N GLN A 233 -11.86 0.47 18.92
CA GLN A 233 -13.12 -0.15 19.33
C GLN A 233 -12.90 -1.48 20.05
N SER A 234 -11.91 -2.24 19.62
CA SER A 234 -11.61 -3.57 20.16
C SER A 234 -10.10 -3.79 20.18
N PRO A 235 -9.39 -3.28 21.21
CA PRO A 235 -7.94 -3.38 21.30
C PRO A 235 -7.46 -4.83 21.25
N GLY A 236 -6.44 -5.07 20.42
CA GLY A 236 -5.85 -6.40 20.24
C GLY A 236 -6.59 -7.29 19.24
N LYS A 237 -7.74 -6.87 18.70
CA LYS A 237 -8.46 -7.62 17.66
C LYS A 237 -7.67 -7.72 16.36
N LEU A 238 -6.90 -6.69 16.01
CA LEU A 238 -6.18 -6.60 14.74
C LEU A 238 -5.17 -7.74 14.52
N ALA A 239 -4.49 -8.20 15.57
CA ALA A 239 -3.52 -9.30 15.46
C ALA A 239 -4.19 -10.63 15.06
N ASN A 240 -5.51 -10.73 15.19
CA ASN A 240 -6.31 -11.88 14.74
C ASN A 240 -6.93 -11.70 13.36
N MET A 241 -6.75 -10.54 12.71
CA MET A 241 -7.36 -10.22 11.42
C MET A 241 -6.36 -10.31 10.27
N THR A 242 -6.85 -10.71 9.10
CA THR A 242 -6.14 -10.54 7.83
C THR A 242 -6.39 -9.16 7.23
N PHE A 243 -5.53 -8.75 6.29
CA PHE A 243 -5.70 -7.51 5.54
C PHE A 243 -7.10 -7.37 4.93
N ALA A 244 -7.60 -8.43 4.29
CA ALA A 244 -8.94 -8.42 3.68
C ALA A 244 -10.06 -8.21 4.72
N GLN A 245 -9.96 -8.86 5.88
CA GLN A 245 -10.93 -8.70 6.97
C GLN A 245 -10.91 -7.27 7.52
N VAL A 246 -9.73 -6.67 7.68
CA VAL A 246 -9.59 -5.28 8.13
C VAL A 246 -10.25 -4.33 7.13
N MET A 247 -9.93 -4.46 5.84
CA MET A 247 -10.47 -3.56 4.82
C MET A 247 -11.99 -3.67 4.66
N VAL A 248 -12.57 -4.85 4.80
CA VAL A 248 -14.03 -5.05 4.77
C VAL A 248 -14.71 -4.49 6.02
N SER A 249 -14.05 -4.55 7.18
CA SER A 249 -14.59 -4.04 8.46
C SER A 249 -14.51 -2.51 8.57
N ALA A 250 -13.63 -1.88 7.78
CA ALA A 250 -13.27 -0.47 7.90
C ALA A 250 -14.47 0.47 7.85
N GLN A 251 -15.41 0.25 6.92
CA GLN A 251 -16.58 1.12 6.75
C GLN A 251 -17.53 1.04 7.95
N SER A 252 -17.82 -0.18 8.43
CA SER A 252 -18.69 -0.37 9.59
C SER A 252 -18.08 0.22 10.86
N ALA A 253 -16.78 0.00 11.07
CA ALA A 253 -16.03 0.62 12.17
C ALA A 253 -16.07 2.16 12.08
N ALA A 254 -15.89 2.72 10.88
CA ALA A 254 -15.93 4.17 10.68
C ALA A 254 -17.30 4.81 11.02
N LEU A 255 -18.39 4.08 10.76
CA LEU A 255 -19.74 4.53 11.10
C LEU A 255 -20.04 4.48 12.60
N LEU A 256 -19.46 3.51 13.31
CA LEU A 256 -19.63 3.36 14.77
C LEU A 256 -18.93 4.49 15.55
N ASP A 257 -17.72 4.88 15.12
CA ASP A 257 -16.98 5.98 15.75
C ASP A 257 -16.33 6.93 14.73
N PRO A 258 -17.08 7.94 14.26
CA PRO A 258 -16.57 8.94 13.32
C PRO A 258 -15.52 9.89 13.93
N VAL A 259 -15.46 10.01 15.27
CA VAL A 259 -14.49 10.90 15.94
C VAL A 259 -13.12 10.24 15.92
N VAL A 260 -13.05 8.99 16.37
CA VAL A 260 -11.83 8.17 16.29
C VAL A 260 -11.34 8.06 14.85
N THR A 261 -12.25 7.83 13.90
CA THR A 261 -11.89 7.73 12.48
C THR A 261 -11.26 9.02 11.95
N ARG A 262 -11.76 10.19 12.33
CA ARG A 262 -11.14 11.48 11.94
C ARG A 262 -9.74 11.63 12.54
N GLN A 263 -9.55 11.22 13.78
CA GLN A 263 -8.23 11.26 14.43
C GLN A 263 -7.23 10.30 13.77
N ALA A 264 -7.69 9.10 13.42
CA ALA A 264 -6.92 8.12 12.67
C ALA A 264 -6.50 8.66 11.29
N HIS A 265 -7.44 9.28 10.56
CA HIS A 265 -7.14 9.97 9.30
C HIS A 265 -6.09 11.07 9.45
N ALA A 266 -6.24 11.95 10.44
CA ALA A 266 -5.27 13.02 10.66
C ALA A 266 -3.86 12.47 10.96
N SER A 267 -3.79 11.43 11.80
CA SER A 267 -2.52 10.79 12.17
C SER A 267 -1.85 10.12 10.97
N ALA A 268 -2.60 9.33 10.19
CA ALA A 268 -2.09 8.70 8.99
C ALA A 268 -1.70 9.72 7.90
N LEU A 269 -2.40 10.85 7.83
CA LEU A 269 -2.11 11.92 6.86
C LEU A 269 -0.79 12.61 7.19
N VAL A 270 -0.49 12.79 8.47
CA VAL A 270 0.82 13.27 8.92
C VAL A 270 1.92 12.31 8.45
N ASP A 271 1.77 11.00 8.72
CA ASP A 271 2.79 10.02 8.33
C ASP A 271 2.98 10.00 6.81
N TRP A 272 1.89 9.98 6.03
CA TRP A 272 1.96 10.05 4.57
C TRP A 272 2.61 11.35 4.10
N GLY A 273 2.24 12.49 4.69
CA GLY A 273 2.74 13.81 4.31
C GLY A 273 4.24 13.93 4.53
N VAL A 274 4.76 13.40 5.64
CA VAL A 274 6.20 13.36 5.92
C VAL A 274 6.92 12.47 4.91
N VAL A 275 6.42 11.25 4.66
CA VAL A 275 7.07 10.33 3.71
C VAL A 275 7.09 10.88 2.28
N ASN A 276 6.05 11.60 1.86
CA ASN A 276 5.94 12.15 0.51
C ASN A 276 6.57 13.56 0.39
N GLY A 277 7.25 14.07 1.43
CA GLY A 277 7.91 15.38 1.42
C GLY A 277 6.94 16.57 1.38
N VAL A 278 5.66 16.34 1.69
CA VAL A 278 4.62 17.38 1.77
C VAL A 278 4.68 18.10 3.12
N LEU A 279 5.08 17.38 4.17
CA LEU A 279 5.27 17.91 5.51
C LEU A 279 6.71 17.70 5.96
N GLU A 280 7.27 18.71 6.62
CA GLU A 280 8.51 18.52 7.38
C GLU A 280 8.22 17.79 8.69
N ARG A 281 9.09 16.86 9.08
CA ARG A 281 8.94 16.11 10.32
C ARG A 281 9.12 17.03 11.54
N ALA A 282 8.05 17.19 12.33
CA ALA A 282 8.10 17.94 13.58
C ALA A 282 8.62 17.07 14.73
N ALA A 283 9.55 17.60 15.55
CA ALA A 283 10.15 16.88 16.68
C ALA A 283 9.15 16.56 17.80
N ASP A 284 8.12 17.39 17.97
CA ASP A 284 7.04 17.18 18.94
C ASP A 284 5.80 16.51 18.32
N GLU A 285 5.88 16.12 17.04
CA GLU A 285 4.79 15.54 16.23
C GLU A 285 3.50 16.40 16.20
N ARG A 286 3.59 17.70 16.49
CA ARG A 286 2.44 18.62 16.43
C ARG A 286 2.38 19.33 15.09
N TYR A 287 1.22 19.26 14.45
CA TYR A 287 0.95 19.89 13.16
C TYR A 287 -0.25 20.82 13.30
N SER A 288 -0.14 22.02 12.73
CA SER A 288 -1.24 22.97 12.71
C SER A 288 -2.32 22.54 11.71
N ASN A 289 -3.54 23.04 11.89
CA ASN A 289 -4.65 22.72 10.99
C ASN A 289 -4.35 23.12 9.54
N GLU A 290 -3.63 24.23 9.33
CA GLU A 290 -3.24 24.68 7.98
C GLU A 290 -2.30 23.67 7.31
N LYS A 291 -1.34 23.10 8.06
CA LYS A 291 -0.45 22.05 7.55
C LYS A 291 -1.23 20.78 7.21
N LEU A 292 -2.20 20.40 8.04
CA LEU A 292 -3.05 19.24 7.79
C LEU A 292 -3.95 19.45 6.55
N ASP A 293 -4.53 20.63 6.38
CA ASP A 293 -5.34 20.98 5.20
C ASP A 293 -4.51 21.00 3.91
N TYR A 294 -3.27 21.50 3.98
CA TYR A 294 -2.31 21.42 2.89
C TYR A 294 -2.00 19.97 2.52
N ALA A 295 -1.66 19.14 3.52
CA ALA A 295 -1.38 17.72 3.31
C ALA A 295 -2.59 16.98 2.71
N LYS A 296 -3.81 17.31 3.16
CA LYS A 296 -5.05 16.74 2.64
C LYS A 296 -5.27 17.11 1.17
N THR A 297 -5.00 18.35 0.81
CA THR A 297 -5.08 18.82 -0.59
C THR A 297 -4.09 18.05 -1.47
N ALA A 298 -2.84 17.94 -1.04
CA ALA A 298 -1.80 17.20 -1.75
C ALA A 298 -2.14 15.70 -1.88
N PHE A 299 -2.69 15.10 -0.83
CA PHE A 299 -3.13 13.70 -0.84
C PHE A 299 -4.24 13.47 -1.88
N ASN A 300 -5.26 14.33 -1.88
CA ASN A 300 -6.36 14.25 -2.85
C ASN A 300 -5.88 14.49 -4.29
N GLN A 301 -4.91 15.38 -4.49
CA GLN A 301 -4.30 15.59 -5.79
C GLN A 301 -3.56 14.33 -6.27
N GLN A 302 -2.74 13.71 -5.41
CA GLN A 302 -2.07 12.44 -5.75
C GLN A 302 -3.07 11.33 -6.11
N LEU A 303 -4.23 11.27 -5.43
CA LEU A 303 -5.30 10.35 -5.78
C LEU A 303 -5.91 10.64 -7.15
N ALA A 304 -6.23 11.91 -7.43
CA ALA A 304 -6.80 12.33 -8.71
C ALA A 304 -5.85 12.03 -9.87
N ASP A 305 -4.57 12.38 -9.74
CA ASP A 305 -3.54 12.16 -10.75
C ASP A 305 -3.36 10.66 -11.05
N ARG A 306 -3.44 9.80 -10.02
CA ARG A 306 -3.36 8.34 -10.20
C ARG A 306 -4.59 7.77 -10.91
N LEU A 307 -5.79 8.26 -10.60
CA LEU A 307 -7.01 7.85 -11.29
C LEU A 307 -6.99 8.29 -12.76
N GLU A 308 -6.53 9.52 -13.03
CA GLU A 308 -6.36 10.01 -14.40
C GLU A 308 -5.31 9.19 -15.16
N THR A 309 -4.15 8.92 -14.55
CA THR A 309 -3.10 8.08 -15.14
C THR A 309 -3.60 6.66 -15.41
N SER A 310 -4.36 6.06 -14.48
CA SER A 310 -5.00 4.75 -14.70
C SER A 310 -5.96 4.79 -15.89
N THR A 311 -6.74 5.86 -16.02
CA THR A 311 -7.65 6.06 -17.16
C THR A 311 -6.88 6.17 -18.47
N LEU A 312 -5.77 6.91 -18.48
CA LEU A 312 -4.89 7.06 -19.64
C LEU A 312 -4.16 5.75 -19.99
N LEU A 313 -3.68 4.98 -19.00
CA LEU A 313 -3.05 3.68 -19.23
C LEU A 313 -4.04 2.62 -19.73
N ASN A 314 -5.28 2.68 -19.26
CA ASN A 314 -6.38 1.82 -19.72
C ASN A 314 -7.01 2.32 -21.04
N SER A 315 -6.64 3.51 -21.51
CA SER A 315 -7.04 3.97 -22.84
C SER A 315 -6.33 3.14 -23.91
N GLN A 316 -7.04 2.80 -24.99
CA GLN A 316 -6.44 2.06 -26.09
C GLN A 316 -5.26 2.86 -26.66
N ILE A 317 -4.05 2.30 -26.57
CA ILE A 317 -2.89 2.82 -27.29
C ILE A 317 -3.25 2.76 -28.78
N PRO A 318 -3.32 3.89 -29.51
CA PRO A 318 -3.73 3.87 -30.90
C PRO A 318 -2.76 3.01 -31.69
N SER A 319 -3.31 2.09 -32.48
CA SER A 319 -2.46 1.18 -33.26
C SER A 319 -1.61 1.98 -34.23
N ARG A 320 -0.40 1.49 -34.56
CA ARG A 320 0.48 2.14 -35.56
C ARG A 320 -0.26 2.38 -36.89
N LYS A 321 -1.23 1.51 -37.21
CA LYS A 321 -2.17 1.63 -38.33
C LYS A 321 -3.08 2.86 -38.20
N GLU A 322 -3.72 3.06 -37.05
CA GLU A 322 -4.57 4.24 -36.79
C GLU A 322 -3.79 5.55 -36.89
N ILE A 323 -2.58 5.59 -36.34
CA ILE A 323 -1.70 6.77 -36.45
C ILE A 323 -1.32 7.03 -37.92
N ALA A 324 -0.98 5.98 -38.67
CA ALA A 324 -0.64 6.10 -40.09
C ALA A 324 -1.84 6.58 -40.93
N LEU A 325 -3.04 6.03 -40.70
CA LEU A 325 -4.26 6.46 -41.38
C LEU A 325 -4.64 7.90 -41.04
N ALA A 326 -4.54 8.30 -39.77
CA ALA A 326 -4.83 9.67 -39.34
C ALA A 326 -3.92 10.68 -40.07
N LYS A 327 -2.61 10.42 -40.12
CA LYS A 327 -1.66 11.28 -40.85
C LYS A 327 -1.85 11.26 -42.36
N LEU A 328 -2.23 10.11 -42.93
CA LEU A 328 -2.54 9.99 -44.35
C LEU A 328 -3.80 10.79 -44.72
N ARG A 329 -4.85 10.73 -43.91
CA ARG A 329 -6.08 11.53 -44.06
C ARG A 329 -5.83 13.02 -43.91
N GLU A 330 -5.05 13.43 -42.90
CA GLU A 330 -4.64 14.83 -42.71
C GLU A 330 -3.94 15.39 -43.96
N LYS A 331 -3.07 14.59 -44.59
CA LYS A 331 -2.25 15.05 -45.71
C LYS A 331 -2.92 14.95 -47.08
N PHE A 332 -3.78 13.95 -47.29
CA PHE A 332 -4.34 13.63 -48.62
C PHE A 332 -5.87 13.72 -48.68
N GLY A 333 -6.55 13.99 -47.55
CA GLY A 333 -8.01 14.02 -47.42
C GLY A 333 -8.65 12.63 -47.37
N ASP A 334 -9.94 12.55 -47.07
CA ASP A 334 -10.66 11.28 -46.85
C ASP A 334 -11.02 10.51 -48.14
N ASN A 335 -10.89 11.15 -49.30
CA ASN A 335 -11.31 10.58 -50.60
C ASN A 335 -10.23 9.69 -51.25
N VAL A 336 -9.17 9.32 -50.53
CA VAL A 336 -8.08 8.49 -51.04
C VAL A 336 -8.16 7.08 -50.44
N PRO A 337 -8.16 6.02 -51.26
CA PRO A 337 -8.21 4.65 -50.76
C PRO A 337 -6.85 4.21 -50.21
N PHE A 338 -6.55 4.58 -48.96
CA PHE A 338 -5.25 4.37 -48.33
C PHE A 338 -4.85 2.90 -48.15
N GLU A 339 -5.82 2.00 -48.07
CA GLU A 339 -5.60 0.56 -47.86
C GLU A 339 -5.57 -0.25 -49.17
N GLU A 340 -5.91 0.37 -50.31
CA GLU A 340 -5.89 -0.33 -51.60
C GLU A 340 -4.46 -0.53 -52.11
N ARG A 341 -4.14 -1.79 -52.44
CA ARG A 341 -2.81 -2.20 -52.93
C ARG A 341 -2.71 -1.97 -54.43
N VAL A 342 -2.45 -0.73 -54.81
CA VAL A 342 -2.37 -0.30 -56.22
C VAL A 342 -0.96 0.10 -56.66
N PHE A 343 0.00 0.20 -55.74
CA PHE A 343 1.36 0.63 -56.07
C PHE A 343 2.29 -0.55 -56.31
N GLU A 344 2.83 -0.64 -57.51
CA GLU A 344 3.88 -1.60 -57.87
C GLU A 344 5.26 -0.98 -57.64
N LEU A 345 6.11 -1.64 -56.85
CA LEU A 345 7.48 -1.20 -56.63
C LEU A 345 8.37 -1.78 -57.73
N ALA A 346 8.98 -0.93 -58.55
CA ALA A 346 9.95 -1.36 -59.55
C ALA A 346 11.24 -1.80 -58.85
N ALA A 347 11.37 -3.10 -58.58
CA ALA A 347 12.57 -3.66 -57.99
C ALA A 347 13.52 -4.19 -59.09
N PRO A 348 14.84 -3.93 -59.01
CA PRO A 348 15.82 -4.65 -59.82
C PRO A 348 15.81 -6.14 -59.46
N LEU A 349 16.18 -7.00 -60.42
CA LEU A 349 16.13 -8.48 -60.34
C LEU A 349 16.75 -9.07 -59.05
N GLN A 350 17.72 -8.40 -58.44
CA GLN A 350 18.36 -8.83 -57.19
C GLN A 350 17.42 -8.83 -55.98
N THR A 351 16.44 -7.93 -55.90
CA THR A 351 15.48 -7.89 -54.78
C THR A 351 14.39 -8.95 -54.90
N ILE A 352 14.09 -9.39 -56.13
CA ILE A 352 13.17 -10.51 -56.42
C ILE A 352 13.77 -11.83 -55.90
N ALA A 353 15.10 -12.00 -56.02
CA ALA A 353 15.79 -13.17 -55.50
C ALA A 353 15.75 -13.26 -53.97
N TYR A 354 15.85 -12.13 -53.26
CA TYR A 354 15.81 -12.08 -51.79
C TYR A 354 14.43 -12.39 -51.21
N SER A 355 13.36 -12.01 -51.93
CA SER A 355 11.97 -12.29 -51.55
C SER A 355 11.59 -13.77 -51.82
N LEU A 356 12.09 -14.35 -52.92
CA LEU A 356 11.98 -15.80 -53.19
C LEU A 356 12.70 -16.65 -52.12
N PHE A 357 13.80 -16.16 -51.55
CA PHE A 357 14.57 -16.86 -50.51
C PHE A 357 13.86 -16.93 -49.15
N LEU A 358 13.00 -15.97 -48.83
CA LEU A 358 12.29 -15.87 -47.54
C LEU A 358 10.89 -16.52 -47.56
N GLY A 359 10.52 -17.21 -48.64
CA GLY A 359 9.23 -17.91 -48.75
C GLY A 359 8.00 -17.00 -48.83
N THR A 360 8.19 -15.68 -48.94
CA THR A 360 7.13 -14.71 -49.18
C THR A 360 7.00 -14.53 -50.69
N GLY A 361 5.95 -15.12 -51.29
CA GLY A 361 5.66 -14.91 -52.71
C GLY A 361 5.63 -13.42 -53.06
N PRO A 362 5.95 -13.00 -54.30
CA PRO A 362 6.09 -11.60 -54.64
C PRO A 362 4.77 -10.87 -54.41
N VAL A 363 4.66 -10.15 -53.30
CA VAL A 363 3.54 -9.23 -53.04
C VAL A 363 3.81 -8.01 -53.93
N SER A 364 3.39 -8.11 -55.19
CA SER A 364 3.74 -7.12 -56.22
C SER A 364 3.07 -5.76 -56.01
N LYS A 365 2.14 -5.63 -55.05
CA LYS A 365 1.38 -4.40 -54.82
C LYS A 365 1.34 -3.99 -53.36
N TYR A 366 1.63 -2.73 -53.10
CA TYR A 366 1.59 -2.07 -51.79
C TYR A 366 0.47 -1.02 -51.76
N SER A 367 -0.10 -0.78 -50.58
CA SER A 367 -1.00 0.34 -50.32
C SER A 367 -0.24 1.56 -49.75
N LEU A 368 -0.87 2.73 -49.77
CA LEU A 368 -0.31 3.94 -49.12
C LEU A 368 -0.12 3.71 -47.61
N LEU A 369 -1.03 2.94 -47.00
CA LEU A 369 -0.91 2.50 -45.61
C LEU A 369 0.31 1.58 -45.43
N ASP A 370 0.51 0.58 -46.30
CA ASP A 370 1.67 -0.32 -46.20
C ASP A 370 2.98 0.50 -46.27
N MET A 371 3.08 1.49 -47.17
CA MET A 371 4.25 2.36 -47.29
C MET A 371 4.48 3.25 -46.05
N ALA A 372 3.41 3.82 -45.49
CA ALA A 372 3.50 4.61 -44.26
C ALA A 372 3.90 3.75 -43.04
N MET A 373 3.43 2.50 -43.01
CA MET A 373 3.74 1.54 -41.95
C MET A 373 5.17 0.98 -42.06
N ILE A 374 5.75 0.90 -43.26
CA ILE A 374 7.14 0.48 -43.50
C ILE A 374 8.13 1.63 -43.25
N GLY A 375 7.67 2.89 -43.18
CA GLY A 375 8.52 4.07 -42.97
C GLY A 375 9.10 4.67 -44.26
N GLY A 376 8.46 4.38 -45.40
CA GLY A 376 8.95 4.71 -46.74
C GLY A 376 9.03 3.46 -47.63
N PRO A 377 9.25 3.63 -48.95
CA PRO A 377 9.53 2.48 -49.81
C PRO A 377 10.76 1.73 -49.27
N PRO A 378 10.80 0.37 -49.36
CA PRO A 378 11.97 -0.41 -48.99
C PRO A 378 13.21 0.24 -49.63
N LEU A 379 14.05 0.83 -48.78
CA LEU A 379 15.18 1.62 -49.24
C LEU A 379 16.08 0.70 -50.06
N LEU A 380 16.18 0.98 -51.36
CA LEU A 380 17.39 0.67 -52.10
C LEU A 380 18.56 1.31 -51.32
N PRO A 381 19.70 0.63 -51.14
CA PRO A 381 20.87 1.24 -50.54
C PRO A 381 21.16 2.55 -51.28
N MET A 382 21.06 3.68 -50.58
CA MET A 382 21.39 4.98 -51.13
C MET A 382 22.90 5.04 -51.31
N GLU A 383 23.39 4.52 -52.42
CA GLU A 383 24.78 4.70 -52.80
C GLU A 383 24.94 6.14 -53.29
N ASN A 384 25.70 6.88 -52.49
CA ASN A 384 25.95 8.30 -52.60
C ASN A 384 26.64 8.63 -53.94
N ARG A 385 25.89 9.05 -54.97
CA ARG A 385 26.46 9.76 -56.12
C ARG A 385 25.63 10.96 -56.53
N ARG A 386 26.18 12.13 -56.27
CA ARG A 386 25.86 13.38 -56.96
C ARG A 386 25.89 13.15 -58.48
N SER A 387 24.97 13.81 -59.17
CA SER A 387 24.79 13.86 -60.63
C SER A 387 24.22 12.59 -61.27
N THR A 388 22.94 12.61 -61.61
CA THR A 388 22.45 12.70 -63.00
C THR A 388 20.91 12.62 -63.01
N ALA A 389 20.32 13.37 -63.92
CA ALA A 389 18.88 13.58 -64.06
C ALA A 389 18.15 12.35 -64.65
N LYS A 390 16.82 12.35 -64.46
CA LYS A 390 15.78 11.52 -65.11
C LYS A 390 15.65 10.05 -64.65
N ALA A 391 14.77 9.82 -63.67
CA ALA A 391 14.00 8.59 -63.60
C ALA A 391 12.51 8.92 -63.85
N ALA A 392 12.01 8.48 -65.00
CA ALA A 392 10.66 8.72 -65.45
C ALA A 392 9.67 7.77 -64.77
N TYR A 393 8.68 8.30 -64.05
CA TYR A 393 7.50 7.54 -63.64
C TYR A 393 6.63 7.28 -64.88
N ARG A 394 6.57 6.02 -65.34
CA ARG A 394 5.58 5.58 -66.35
C ARG A 394 4.41 4.92 -65.64
N CYS A 395 3.28 5.62 -65.56
CA CYS A 395 1.98 5.03 -65.26
C CYS A 395 1.30 4.68 -66.59
N SER A 396 1.11 3.39 -66.87
CA SER A 396 0.50 2.90 -68.13
C SER A 396 -1.03 3.02 -68.19
N GLN A 397 -1.69 3.56 -67.16
CA GLN A 397 -3.16 3.70 -67.13
C GLN A 397 -3.70 5.09 -66.76
N CYS A 398 -2.86 6.13 -66.66
CA CYS A 398 -3.32 7.52 -66.51
C CYS A 398 -3.20 8.38 -67.79
N HIS A 399 -2.62 7.86 -68.87
CA HIS A 399 -2.32 8.67 -70.07
C HIS A 399 -3.48 8.89 -71.05
N SER A 400 -4.60 8.17 -70.93
CA SER A 400 -5.75 8.36 -71.85
C SER A 400 -6.78 9.41 -71.39
N ARG A 401 -6.76 9.86 -70.13
CA ARG A 401 -7.71 10.89 -69.64
C ARG A 401 -7.11 12.28 -69.42
N ILE A 402 -5.78 12.41 -69.31
CA ILE A 402 -5.12 13.71 -69.06
C ILE A 402 -4.81 14.48 -70.37
N ARG A 403 -4.82 13.84 -71.55
CA ARG A 403 -4.60 14.54 -72.84
C ARG A 403 -5.84 15.22 -73.43
N ARG A 404 -7.06 14.99 -72.92
CA ARG A 404 -8.27 15.71 -73.39
C ARG A 404 -8.56 17.02 -72.64
N ALA A 405 -7.94 17.26 -71.49
CA ALA A 405 -8.13 18.50 -70.71
C ALA A 405 -7.11 19.60 -71.06
N ARG A 406 -6.08 19.31 -71.86
CA ARG A 406 -4.98 20.27 -72.15
C ARG A 406 -5.04 20.87 -73.57
N HIS A 407 -6.10 20.61 -74.34
CA HIS A 407 -6.26 21.12 -75.71
C HIS A 407 -7.38 22.18 -75.87
N LEU A 408 -8.00 22.63 -74.76
CA LEU A 408 -9.02 23.68 -74.74
C LEU A 408 -8.58 24.95 -73.99
N GLN A 409 -7.30 25.07 -73.60
CA GLN A 409 -6.78 26.25 -72.89
C GLN A 409 -5.77 27.11 -73.68
N ASP A 410 -5.36 26.72 -74.91
CA ASP A 410 -4.50 27.53 -75.79
C ASP A 410 -5.27 28.12 -77.00
N ARG A 411 -6.51 28.58 -76.78
CA ARG A 411 -7.24 29.38 -77.79
C ARG A 411 -7.88 30.66 -77.25
N VAL A 412 -7.29 31.24 -76.20
CA VAL A 412 -7.44 32.65 -75.83
C VAL A 412 -6.09 33.20 -75.35
N ARG A 413 -5.17 33.40 -76.30
CA ARG A 413 -4.32 34.59 -76.41
C ARG A 413 -3.70 34.63 -77.80
#